data_AF-A0A353RMT3-F1
#
_entry.id   AF-A0A353RMT3-F1
#
_cell.length_a   1.000
_cell.length_b   1.000
_cell.length_c   1.000
_cell.angle_alpha   90.00
_cell.angle_beta   90.00
_cell.angle_gamma   90.00
#
_symmetry.space_group_name_H-M   'P 1'
#
loop_
_entity.id
_entity.type
_entity.pdbx_description
1 polymer ?
#
loop_
_entity_poly.entity_id
_entity_poly.type
_entity_poly.pdbx_seq_one_letter_code
_entity_poly.pdbx_strand_id
1 'polypeptide(L)'
;KEYKREYDKKSNVFTQSGTNKQQSGVTQSSAATGGKREYRVQFLTSSRKYENGASAFKGLNPVDFYTDGSTYKYTFGSTTDQDAIKQSLREVQKKFKDAFIVEFEDGLRVK
;
A
#
# COMPACT_ATOMS: atom_id res chain seq x y z
N LYS A 1 -27.04 -5.75 0.84
CA LYS A 1 -25.61 -5.89 1.22
C LYS A 1 -24.81 -5.64 -0.05
N GLU A 2 -24.56 -4.37 -0.33
CA GLU A 2 -24.25 -3.91 -1.67
C GLU A 2 -22.73 -3.77 -1.85
N TYR A 3 -22.21 -4.68 -2.67
CA TYR A 3 -20.89 -4.62 -3.26
C TYR A 3 -20.81 -3.39 -4.17
N LYS A 4 -20.03 -2.38 -3.78
CA LYS A 4 -19.56 -1.34 -4.69
C LYS A 4 -18.05 -1.58 -4.85
N ARG A 5 -17.67 -2.41 -5.83
CA ARG A 5 -17.24 -2.01 -7.18
C ARG A 5 -16.30 -0.80 -7.14
N GLU A 6 -15.07 -1.03 -6.69
CA GLU A 6 -13.89 -0.36 -7.23
C GLU A 6 -12.79 -1.43 -7.40
N TYR A 7 -13.13 -2.50 -8.13
CA TYR A 7 -12.11 -3.17 -8.93
C TYR A 7 -11.94 -2.29 -10.16
N ASP A 8 -10.76 -1.73 -10.29
CA ASP A 8 -10.29 -0.87 -11.36
C ASP A 8 -10.91 -1.26 -12.71
N LYS A 9 -11.96 -0.52 -13.09
CA LYS A 9 -12.46 -0.46 -14.44
C LYS A 9 -11.98 0.89 -14.96
N LYS A 10 -11.22 0.81 -16.06
CA LYS A 10 -10.87 1.89 -17.01
C LYS A 10 -9.64 2.72 -16.66
N SER A 11 -8.57 2.41 -17.36
CA SER A 11 -7.86 3.42 -18.16
C SER A 11 -8.40 3.42 -19.60
N ASN A 12 -9.48 4.17 -19.85
CA ASN A 12 -9.72 4.76 -21.17
C ASN A 12 -9.67 6.28 -20.96
N VAL A 13 -8.69 6.89 -21.60
CA VAL A 13 -8.21 8.25 -21.35
C VAL A 13 -9.22 9.30 -21.84
N PHE A 14 -9.56 10.22 -20.92
CA PHE A 14 -9.75 11.67 -21.11
C PHE A 14 -10.80 12.20 -22.11
N THR A 15 -11.74 13.01 -21.62
CA THR A 15 -11.89 14.42 -22.01
C THR A 15 -12.87 15.19 -21.11
N GLN A 16 -12.33 16.27 -20.54
CA GLN A 16 -12.95 17.57 -20.22
C GLN A 16 -14.07 17.73 -19.18
N SER A 17 -13.72 18.60 -18.21
CA SER A 17 -14.53 19.69 -17.64
C SER A 17 -15.30 19.43 -16.34
N GLY A 18 -14.95 20.21 -15.30
CA GLY A 18 -15.94 20.78 -14.39
C GLY A 18 -15.85 20.41 -12.91
N THR A 19 -15.25 21.32 -12.14
CA THR A 19 -15.65 21.74 -10.77
C THR A 19 -15.57 20.77 -9.58
N ASN A 20 -14.54 21.02 -8.76
CA ASN A 20 -14.57 21.26 -7.31
C ASN A 20 -15.19 20.20 -6.38
N LYS A 21 -14.33 19.41 -5.72
CA LYS A 21 -14.39 19.12 -4.26
C LYS A 21 -13.10 18.44 -3.78
N GLN A 22 -12.65 18.87 -2.62
CA GLN A 22 -11.49 18.41 -1.85
C GLN A 22 -11.48 16.88 -1.70
N GLN A 23 -10.35 16.22 -1.99
CA GLN A 23 -9.88 15.12 -1.15
C GLN A 23 -8.37 14.87 -1.36
N SER A 24 -7.68 14.84 -0.24
CA SER A 24 -6.27 14.58 -0.05
C SER A 24 -5.82 13.20 -0.52
N GLY A 25 -4.61 13.14 -1.08
CA GLY A 25 -3.69 12.01 -1.02
C GLY A 25 -4.00 10.82 -1.92
N VAL A 26 -3.22 10.64 -3.00
CA VAL A 26 -1.97 9.86 -3.02
C VAL A 26 -1.42 10.01 -4.44
N THR A 27 -0.23 10.58 -4.55
CA THR A 27 0.50 10.71 -5.82
C THR A 27 0.93 9.32 -6.28
N GLN A 28 0.05 8.62 -7.00
CA GLN A 28 0.41 7.51 -7.85
C GLN A 28 1.43 8.00 -8.88
N SER A 29 2.70 7.67 -8.65
CA SER A 29 3.78 7.91 -9.59
C SER A 29 3.98 6.65 -10.43
N SER A 30 3.15 6.50 -11.46
CA SER A 30 3.36 5.55 -12.54
C SER A 30 4.47 6.04 -13.47
N ALA A 31 5.59 5.31 -13.60
CA ALA A 31 6.34 5.16 -14.85
C ALA A 31 7.58 4.25 -14.72
N ALA A 32 7.56 3.13 -15.45
CA ALA A 32 8.51 2.79 -16.51
C ALA A 32 8.81 1.29 -16.53
N THR A 33 8.37 0.64 -17.61
CA THR A 33 9.03 -0.41 -18.39
C THR A 33 10.04 -1.32 -17.67
N GLY A 34 9.66 -2.60 -17.52
CA GLY A 34 10.52 -3.73 -17.15
C GLY A 34 10.31 -4.20 -15.70
N GLY A 35 9.52 -5.27 -15.51
CA GLY A 35 9.30 -6.02 -14.25
C GLY A 35 9.91 -5.40 -12.99
N LYS A 36 9.32 -4.30 -12.51
CA LYS A 36 9.87 -3.55 -11.38
C LYS A 36 9.46 -4.21 -10.08
N ARG A 37 10.42 -4.87 -9.45
CA ARG A 37 10.28 -5.37 -8.08
C ARG A 37 10.12 -4.20 -7.13
N GLU A 38 9.01 -4.21 -6.41
CA GLU A 38 8.70 -3.26 -5.36
C GLU A 38 8.70 -3.98 -4.02
N TYR A 39 9.37 -3.38 -3.06
CA TYR A 39 9.51 -3.85 -1.70
C TYR A 39 8.64 -3.00 -0.78
N ARG A 40 7.87 -3.65 0.09
CA ARG A 40 7.09 -2.99 1.14
C ARG A 40 7.29 -3.70 2.47
N VAL A 41 7.15 -3.01 3.61
CA VAL A 41 7.25 -3.68 4.93
C VAL A 41 5.86 -4.01 5.45
N GLN A 42 5.47 -5.28 5.47
CA GLN A 42 4.27 -5.72 6.16
C GLN A 42 4.51 -5.71 7.66
N PHE A 43 3.59 -5.11 8.42
CA PHE A 43 3.74 -5.00 9.88
C PHE A 43 2.47 -5.36 10.66
N LEU A 44 1.34 -5.48 9.98
CA LEU A 44 0.07 -5.83 10.61
C LEU A 44 -0.81 -6.59 9.63
N THR A 45 -1.47 -7.62 10.14
CA THR A 45 -2.50 -8.39 9.42
C THR A 45 -3.74 -8.44 10.30
N SER A 46 -4.91 -8.13 9.74
CA SER A 46 -6.16 -8.14 10.52
C SER A 46 -7.37 -8.46 9.66
N SER A 47 -8.34 -9.19 10.22
CA SER A 47 -9.64 -9.42 9.58
C SER A 47 -10.51 -8.16 9.54
N ARG A 48 -10.16 -7.12 10.31
CA ARG A 48 -10.88 -5.84 10.33
C ARG A 48 -10.06 -4.76 9.64
N LYS A 49 -10.74 -3.89 8.90
CA LYS A 49 -10.14 -2.69 8.33
C LYS A 49 -9.91 -1.64 9.43
N TYR A 50 -8.67 -1.19 9.56
CA TYR A 50 -8.25 0.01 10.28
C TYR A 50 -8.14 1.21 9.33
N GLU A 51 -8.54 2.37 9.83
CA GLU A 51 -8.43 3.67 9.15
C GLU A 51 -7.01 4.25 9.33
N ASN A 52 -6.62 5.17 8.44
CA ASN A 52 -5.34 5.87 8.55
C ASN A 52 -5.23 6.61 9.88
N GLY A 53 -4.09 6.44 10.57
CA GLY A 53 -3.87 6.98 11.91
C GLY A 53 -4.45 6.16 13.05
N ALA A 54 -4.97 4.95 12.81
CA ALA A 54 -5.40 4.06 13.88
C ALA A 54 -4.28 3.83 14.90
N SER A 55 -4.63 3.76 16.18
CA SER A 55 -3.69 3.44 17.27
C SER A 55 -2.94 2.12 17.06
N ALA A 56 -3.56 1.20 16.30
CA ALA A 56 -2.96 -0.07 15.87
C ALA A 56 -1.66 0.13 15.06
N PHE A 57 -1.52 1.25 14.34
CA PHE A 57 -0.33 1.57 13.56
C PHE A 57 0.82 2.15 14.40
N LYS A 58 0.61 2.36 15.71
CA LYS A 58 1.64 2.87 16.65
C LYS A 58 2.35 4.14 16.12
N GLY A 59 1.62 4.98 15.41
CA GLY A 59 2.12 6.22 14.81
C GLY A 59 2.88 6.05 13.48
N LEU A 60 2.79 4.91 12.79
CA LEU A 60 3.29 4.78 11.42
C LEU A 60 2.39 5.55 10.45
N ASN A 61 3.01 6.35 9.57
CA ASN A 61 2.37 7.12 8.50
C ASN A 61 3.46 7.49 7.47
N PRO A 62 3.25 7.34 6.14
CA PRO A 62 2.09 6.73 5.47
C PRO A 62 2.00 5.21 5.64
N VAL A 63 0.77 4.70 5.74
CA VAL A 63 0.45 3.27 5.78
C VAL A 63 -0.43 2.94 4.59
N ASP A 64 -0.02 1.93 3.84
CA ASP A 64 -0.78 1.32 2.76
C ASP A 64 -1.35 -0.03 3.21
N PHE A 65 -2.34 -0.53 2.48
CA PHE A 65 -2.85 -1.87 2.73
C PHE A 65 -3.28 -2.56 1.43
N TYR A 66 -3.28 -3.88 1.46
CA TYR A 66 -3.86 -4.73 0.44
C TYR A 66 -4.68 -5.84 1.09
N THR A 67 -5.57 -6.45 0.34
CA THR A 67 -6.42 -7.54 0.83
C THR A 67 -5.99 -8.87 0.24
N ASP A 68 -5.85 -9.87 1.09
CA ASP A 68 -5.60 -11.25 0.71
C ASP A 68 -6.76 -12.09 1.24
N GLY A 69 -7.69 -12.43 0.34
CA GLY A 69 -8.98 -13.01 0.70
C GLY A 69 -9.81 -12.09 1.60
N SER A 70 -10.03 -12.50 2.85
CA SER A 70 -10.82 -11.77 3.86
C SER A 70 -9.99 -10.93 4.83
N THR A 71 -8.66 -10.92 4.65
CA THR A 71 -7.75 -10.32 5.62
C THR A 71 -7.04 -9.11 5.03
N TYR A 72 -7.05 -8.01 5.79
CA TYR A 72 -6.36 -6.76 5.47
C TYR A 72 -4.91 -6.87 5.93
N LYS A 73 -4.00 -6.63 4.99
CA LYS A 73 -2.55 -6.67 5.18
C LYS A 73 -2.00 -5.27 5.04
N TYR A 74 -1.45 -4.74 6.12
CA TYR A 74 -0.95 -3.37 6.20
C TYR A 74 0.55 -3.35 5.97
N THR A 75 0.99 -2.40 5.15
CA THR A 75 2.38 -2.20 4.75
C THR A 75 2.83 -0.76 4.96
N PHE A 76 4.11 -0.60 5.25
CA PHE A 76 4.76 0.70 5.40
C PHE A 76 5.86 0.86 4.36
N GLY A 77 5.84 2.02 3.68
CA GLY A 77 6.77 2.36 2.62
C GLY A 77 6.61 1.51 1.36
N SER A 78 7.05 2.07 0.24
CA SER A 78 7.31 1.33 -0.99
C SER A 78 8.60 1.82 -1.62
N THR A 79 9.46 0.90 -2.00
CA THR A 79 10.71 1.22 -2.68
C THR A 79 11.14 0.06 -3.57
N THR A 80 11.86 0.34 -4.64
CA THR A 80 12.50 -0.69 -5.47
C THR A 80 13.92 -1.02 -4.99
N ASP A 81 14.41 -0.32 -3.97
CA ASP A 81 15.75 -0.48 -3.41
C ASP A 81 15.73 -1.38 -2.16
N GLN A 82 16.51 -2.47 -2.22
CA GLN A 82 16.57 -3.45 -1.14
C GLN A 82 17.20 -2.92 0.15
N ASP A 83 18.14 -1.99 0.08
CA ASP A 83 18.81 -1.47 1.27
C ASP A 83 17.95 -0.41 1.96
N ALA A 84 17.24 0.41 1.18
CA ALA A 84 16.25 1.36 1.70
C ALA A 84 15.10 0.64 2.43
N ILE A 85 14.59 -0.48 1.90
CA ILE A 85 13.53 -1.22 2.60
C ILE A 85 14.05 -1.93 3.85
N LYS A 86 15.31 -2.40 3.88
CA LYS A 86 15.91 -2.97 5.10
C LYS A 86 16.04 -1.93 6.20
N GLN A 87 16.37 -0.68 5.86
CA GLN A 87 16.36 0.42 6.82
C GLN A 87 14.96 0.65 7.37
N SER A 88 13.97 0.78 6.48
CA SER A 88 12.56 0.92 6.85
C SER A 88 12.07 -0.23 7.73
N LEU A 89 12.46 -1.47 7.42
CA LEU A 89 12.14 -2.66 8.21
C LEU A 89 12.67 -2.52 9.64
N ARG A 90 13.93 -2.10 9.82
CA ARG A 90 14.51 -1.92 11.15
C ARG A 90 13.75 -0.88 11.97
N GLU A 91 13.28 0.19 11.34
CA GLU A 91 12.48 1.23 12.00
C GLU A 91 11.11 0.70 12.43
N VAL A 92 10.43 0.00 11.52
CA VAL A 92 9.13 -0.62 11.80
C VAL A 92 9.26 -1.71 12.86
N GLN A 93 10.33 -2.51 12.85
CA GLN A 93 10.62 -3.56 13.83
C GLN A 93 10.91 -3.05 15.25
N LYS A 94 11.16 -1.75 15.43
CA LYS A 94 11.16 -1.13 16.77
C LYS A 94 9.76 -1.18 17.39
N LYS A 95 8.71 -1.10 16.57
CA LYS A 95 7.29 -1.06 16.98
C LYS A 95 6.56 -2.40 16.77
N PHE A 96 6.91 -3.14 15.72
CA PHE A 96 6.26 -4.38 15.27
C PHE A 96 7.32 -5.45 15.01
N LYS A 97 7.60 -6.29 16.00
CA LYS A 97 8.68 -7.30 15.93
C LYS A 97 8.44 -8.35 14.85
N ASP A 98 7.17 -8.57 14.52
CA ASP A 98 6.67 -9.46 13.48
C ASP A 98 6.68 -8.83 12.08
N ALA A 99 7.18 -7.60 11.91
CA ALA A 99 7.26 -6.98 10.60
C ALA A 99 8.31 -7.64 9.70
N PHE A 100 7.99 -7.75 8.41
CA PHE A 100 8.82 -8.36 7.38
C PHE A 100 8.65 -7.67 6.02
N ILE A 101 9.64 -7.83 5.14
CA ILE A 101 9.60 -7.30 3.78
C ILE A 101 8.75 -8.23 2.90
N VAL A 102 7.87 -7.64 2.10
CA VAL A 102 7.11 -8.30 1.04
C VAL A 102 7.54 -7.72 -0.30
N GLU A 103 7.80 -8.62 -1.26
CA GLU A 103 8.15 -8.26 -2.63
C GLU A 103 6.90 -8.32 -3.50
N PHE A 104 6.80 -7.36 -4.40
CA PHE A 104 5.77 -7.27 -5.42
C PHE A 104 6.47 -7.18 -6.77
N GLU A 105 6.10 -8.04 -7.70
CA GLU A 105 6.55 -7.98 -9.10
C GLU A 105 5.29 -7.71 -9.93
N ASP A 106 5.27 -6.61 -10.67
CA ASP A 106 4.11 -6.18 -11.48
C ASP A 106 2.78 -6.10 -10.69
N GLY A 107 2.85 -5.71 -9.42
CA GLY A 107 1.69 -5.60 -8.52
C GLY A 107 1.19 -6.94 -7.98
N LEU A 108 1.80 -8.05 -8.37
CA LEU A 108 1.57 -9.36 -7.78
C LEU A 108 2.59 -9.62 -6.69
N ARG A 109 2.13 -10.10 -5.53
CA ARG A 109 3.04 -10.47 -4.44
C ARG A 109 3.86 -11.68 -4.87
N VAL A 110 5.17 -11.49 -4.97
CA VAL A 110 6.14 -12.57 -5.19
C VAL A 110 6.74 -12.90 -3.83
N LYS A 111 6.52 -14.13 -3.38
CA LYS A 111 6.90 -14.59 -2.04
C LYS A 111 8.28 -15.22 -2.05
#